data_AF-A0A973TMK2-F1
#
_entry.id   AF-A0A973TMK2-F1
#
_cell.length_a   1.000
_cell.length_b   1.000
_cell.length_c   1.000
_cell.angle_alpha   90.00
_cell.angle_beta   90.00
_cell.angle_gamma   90.00
#
_symmetry.space_group_name_H-M   'P 1'
#
loop_
_entity.id
_entity.type
_entity.pdbx_description
1 polymer ?
#
loop_
_entity_poly.entity_id
_entity_poly.type
_entity_poly.pdbx_seq_one_letter_code
_entity_poly.pdbx_strand_id
1 'polypeptide(L)'
;MQFVPTMLATALLAACGSGGSDYGMVQSNPPPAPPPTPPPAATEPCSQTPMATDCTVSPTGAEPTLVMTDGRTSDHKLIKGGEGSLSLETGTFSFAGGTDVTAGVLFVNSEAVLDSEVAVSADAGIYITGDVIGNVDVAANGNAYFYGTITGNVTNAGYFASASVDPVTFPQTFDGNYTQTATGTLSVPIAADRDVMLSITGLAQLAGMLELVQVMDWDYAYFPIPETPFAVHALHADGGVTGTFDDWSAPMLFVQGTLRYEPNDVFFDATSVSAQAVMAQAGIRDSLTLDTAQRFDQLLQVTGAAKGTFDPRSLSQAQDRLLRSAAIVQRIDNYAQALRTFDSLSGHGHVAAVDAYMQNALQAAPTIAAHIDATPRGANGSWSAQPATFAVGGGTFQQKPTLGYDLQLAGGTRVGSSVGWSESTLDLARAGGVAQSRAPQFNVYVHHAFPRGYASGMVGFSRQAMDLERTIDLGGTAQLAHTRRDVDTTFGYLESGRTMAFGGGRITPFAAAHWSQARAGAFAEQGVTGFELVGDASVHQRVGSDIGARWTRDWNWMSGHWLRLDAGMRHRHLFQVSDDAQVSYAGAPGWIFDLHGAPVDRDAQMYSLGLV
;
A
#
# COMPACT_ATOMS: atom_id res chain seq x y z
N MET A 1 -0.85 50.96 6.56
CA MET A 1 -2.12 51.62 6.18
C MET A 1 -3.00 50.53 5.56
N GLN A 2 -3.91 49.97 6.36
CA GLN A 2 -5.38 50.07 6.24
C GLN A 2 -5.93 49.10 5.16
N PHE A 3 -6.82 48.12 5.39
CA PHE A 3 -7.77 47.77 6.44
C PHE A 3 -8.03 46.24 6.46
N VAL A 4 -8.50 45.71 7.60
CA VAL A 4 -8.99 44.34 7.89
C VAL A 4 -10.53 44.31 7.72
N PRO A 5 -11.16 43.18 7.34
CA PRO A 5 -11.90 42.31 8.30
C PRO A 5 -11.78 40.80 7.96
N THR A 6 -11.43 39.87 8.86
CA THR A 6 -12.23 39.23 9.92
C THR A 6 -13.64 38.76 9.50
N MET A 7 -13.79 37.46 9.21
CA MET A 7 -15.04 36.72 9.47
C MET A 7 -14.72 35.31 9.99
N LEU A 8 -15.19 35.07 11.21
CA LEU A 8 -15.25 33.82 11.94
C LEU A 8 -16.62 33.19 11.65
N ALA A 9 -16.68 31.89 11.31
CA ALA A 9 -17.92 31.14 11.33
C ALA A 9 -17.68 29.77 11.99
N THR A 10 -18.13 29.67 13.24
CA THR A 10 -18.15 28.45 14.06
C THR A 10 -19.60 28.00 14.11
N ALA A 11 -19.90 26.78 13.64
CA ALA A 11 -21.21 26.16 13.80
C ALA A 11 -21.11 25.07 14.89
N LEU A 12 -21.79 25.32 16.00
CA LEU A 12 -22.02 24.38 17.10
C LEU A 12 -23.25 23.54 16.77
N LEU A 13 -23.12 22.21 16.82
CA LEU A 13 -24.23 21.27 16.88
C LEU A 13 -24.45 20.89 18.35
N ALA A 14 -25.61 21.30 18.88
CA ALA A 14 -26.15 20.86 20.16
C ALA A 14 -27.59 20.39 19.92
N ALA A 15 -27.87 19.12 20.22
CA ALA A 15 -29.21 18.67 20.61
C ALA A 15 -29.11 17.29 21.27
N CYS A 16 -28.94 17.31 22.59
CA CYS A 16 -29.41 16.25 23.48
C CYS A 16 -30.94 16.35 23.59
N GLY A 17 -31.61 15.20 23.73
CA GLY A 17 -32.57 15.05 24.82
C GLY A 17 -33.96 14.54 24.48
N SER A 18 -34.26 13.38 25.09
CA SER A 18 -35.56 12.90 25.61
C SER A 18 -36.65 12.56 24.58
N GLY A 19 -37.30 11.38 24.59
CA GLY A 19 -37.63 10.50 25.70
C GLY A 19 -39.05 10.79 26.18
N GLY A 20 -40.00 9.85 25.99
CA GLY A 20 -41.32 9.95 26.61
C GLY A 20 -42.45 9.24 25.87
N SER A 21 -42.81 8.09 26.41
CA SER A 21 -43.93 7.18 26.16
C SER A 21 -45.36 7.75 26.19
N ASP A 22 -46.23 7.07 25.44
CA ASP A 22 -47.66 6.71 25.66
C ASP A 22 -48.71 7.81 25.93
N TYR A 23 -49.74 7.89 25.08
CA TYR A 23 -51.07 7.28 25.30
C TYR A 23 -52.00 7.63 24.12
N GLY A 24 -52.77 6.64 23.69
CA GLY A 24 -53.54 6.68 22.45
C GLY A 24 -54.75 7.60 22.43
N MET A 25 -55.13 7.98 21.21
CA MET A 25 -56.52 8.12 20.78
C MET A 25 -56.65 7.57 19.35
N VAL A 26 -57.56 6.62 19.19
CA VAL A 26 -57.90 5.97 17.92
C VAL A 26 -58.61 7.00 17.03
N GLN A 27 -57.92 7.49 16.00
CA GLN A 27 -58.56 8.04 14.81
C GLN A 27 -58.63 6.92 13.76
N SER A 28 -59.84 6.63 13.28
CA SER A 28 -60.08 5.72 12.18
C SER A 28 -59.48 6.32 10.90
N ASN A 29 -58.34 5.76 10.45
CA ASN A 29 -57.75 6.13 9.16
C ASN A 29 -58.70 5.76 8.01
N PRO A 30 -58.83 6.62 6.98
CA PRO A 30 -59.53 6.28 5.76
C PRO A 30 -58.87 5.06 5.09
N PRO A 31 -59.64 4.24 4.34
CA PRO A 31 -59.11 3.04 3.70
C PRO A 31 -57.89 3.38 2.83
N PRO A 32 -56.86 2.49 2.78
CA PRO A 32 -55.67 2.71 1.98
C PRO A 32 -56.05 3.01 0.53
N ALA A 33 -55.42 4.02 -0.06
CA ALA A 33 -55.48 4.20 -1.51
C ALA A 33 -55.06 2.88 -2.16
N PRO A 34 -55.77 2.43 -3.23
CA PRO A 34 -55.37 1.21 -3.93
C PRO A 34 -53.89 1.32 -4.32
N PRO A 35 -53.13 0.21 -4.24
CA PRO A 35 -51.73 0.21 -4.63
C PRO A 35 -51.60 0.84 -6.02
N PRO A 36 -50.59 1.69 -6.28
CA PRO A 36 -50.31 2.08 -7.65
C PRO A 36 -50.21 0.81 -8.48
N THR A 37 -50.94 0.77 -9.61
CA THR A 37 -50.83 -0.33 -10.57
C THR A 37 -49.35 -0.58 -10.84
N PRO A 38 -48.88 -1.83 -10.73
CA PRO A 38 -47.50 -2.17 -11.07
C PRO A 38 -47.16 -1.54 -12.41
N PRO A 39 -45.95 -0.98 -12.59
CA PRO A 39 -45.48 -0.64 -13.93
C PRO A 39 -45.74 -1.84 -14.84
N PRO A 40 -46.21 -1.64 -16.09
CA PRO A 40 -46.31 -2.73 -17.03
C PRO A 40 -44.99 -3.49 -17.01
N ALA A 41 -45.02 -4.81 -16.80
CA ALA A 41 -43.83 -5.63 -16.90
C ALA A 41 -43.14 -5.25 -18.21
N ALA A 42 -41.86 -4.86 -18.14
CA ALA A 42 -41.08 -4.59 -19.34
C ALA A 42 -41.23 -5.83 -20.21
N THR A 43 -41.85 -5.68 -21.39
CA THR A 43 -42.00 -6.79 -22.31
C THR A 43 -40.61 -7.27 -22.64
N GLU A 44 -40.28 -8.49 -22.24
CA GLU A 44 -39.02 -9.08 -22.63
C GLU A 44 -38.87 -8.97 -24.16
N PRO A 45 -37.68 -8.61 -24.65
CA PRO A 45 -37.43 -8.54 -26.09
C PRO A 45 -37.83 -9.86 -26.73
N CYS A 46 -38.26 -9.92 -27.99
CA CYS A 46 -38.43 -11.20 -28.71
C CYS A 46 -39.33 -12.25 -28.05
N SER A 47 -40.35 -11.82 -27.29
CA SER A 47 -41.32 -12.68 -26.60
C SER A 47 -42.41 -13.29 -27.49
N GLN A 48 -42.34 -13.13 -28.83
CA GLN A 48 -43.30 -13.72 -29.76
C GLN A 48 -42.92 -15.17 -30.10
N THR A 49 -43.82 -16.12 -29.88
CA THR A 49 -43.62 -17.53 -30.26
C THR A 49 -44.71 -17.97 -31.25
N PRO A 50 -44.39 -18.44 -32.47
CA PRO A 50 -43.07 -18.41 -33.10
C PRO A 50 -42.66 -17.01 -33.57
N MET A 51 -41.36 -16.72 -33.62
CA MET A 51 -40.85 -15.47 -34.20
C MET A 51 -40.99 -15.52 -35.72
N ALA A 52 -41.51 -14.46 -36.34
CA ALA A 52 -41.68 -14.38 -37.80
C ALA A 52 -40.52 -13.66 -38.52
N THR A 53 -39.59 -13.05 -37.77
CA THR A 53 -38.44 -12.27 -38.26
C THR A 53 -37.28 -12.35 -37.28
N ASP A 54 -36.11 -11.86 -37.69
CA ASP A 54 -34.94 -11.74 -36.82
C ASP A 54 -35.24 -10.94 -35.54
N CYS A 55 -34.79 -11.48 -34.41
CA CYS A 55 -34.81 -10.89 -33.10
C CYS A 55 -33.72 -9.83 -32.99
N THR A 56 -34.00 -8.58 -33.35
CA THR A 56 -33.02 -7.49 -33.17
C THR A 56 -33.18 -6.83 -31.81
N VAL A 57 -32.13 -6.86 -31.01
CA VAL A 57 -32.08 -6.28 -29.68
C VAL A 57 -30.96 -5.25 -29.64
N SER A 58 -31.28 -3.98 -29.39
CA SER A 58 -30.31 -2.88 -29.39
C SER A 58 -30.42 -2.01 -28.14
N PRO A 59 -29.92 -2.48 -26.98
CA PRO A 59 -29.95 -1.71 -25.74
C PRO A 59 -29.06 -0.47 -25.86
N THR A 60 -29.51 0.64 -25.26
CA THR A 60 -28.79 1.93 -25.27
C THR A 60 -28.34 2.29 -23.85
N GLY A 61 -27.08 2.72 -23.70
CA GLY A 61 -26.49 3.11 -22.42
C GLY A 61 -25.71 1.99 -21.73
N ALA A 62 -24.86 2.36 -20.77
CA ALA A 62 -24.07 1.42 -19.98
C ALA A 62 -24.93 0.60 -18.98
N GLU A 63 -26.13 1.09 -18.68
CA GLU A 63 -27.18 0.50 -17.86
C GLU A 63 -28.52 0.98 -18.48
N PRO A 64 -29.48 0.10 -18.78
CA PRO A 64 -29.68 -1.22 -18.18
C PRO A 64 -29.29 -2.40 -19.07
N THR A 65 -28.80 -3.47 -18.43
CA THR A 65 -28.75 -4.82 -18.99
C THR A 65 -30.17 -5.29 -19.31
N LEU A 66 -30.45 -5.54 -20.59
CA LEU A 66 -31.71 -6.16 -20.97
C LEU A 66 -31.64 -7.65 -20.68
N VAL A 67 -32.63 -8.19 -19.99
CA VAL A 67 -32.64 -9.59 -19.55
C VAL A 67 -33.63 -10.40 -20.37
N MET A 68 -33.26 -11.65 -20.66
CA MET A 68 -34.11 -12.69 -21.24
C MET A 68 -34.08 -13.92 -20.32
N THR A 69 -35.25 -14.37 -19.88
CA THR A 69 -35.43 -15.63 -19.13
C THR A 69 -36.26 -16.64 -19.92
N ASP A 70 -36.42 -17.84 -19.35
CA ASP A 70 -37.32 -18.91 -19.79
C ASP A 70 -37.04 -19.53 -21.17
N GLY A 71 -35.88 -19.24 -21.77
CA GLY A 71 -35.49 -19.76 -23.09
C GLY A 71 -36.36 -19.28 -24.26
N ARG A 72 -35.90 -19.51 -25.50
CA ARG A 72 -36.63 -19.21 -26.74
C ARG A 72 -36.27 -20.18 -27.85
N THR A 73 -37.16 -20.35 -28.81
CA THR A 73 -36.88 -21.11 -30.03
C THR A 73 -37.36 -20.32 -31.24
N SER A 74 -36.47 -20.14 -32.22
CA SER A 74 -36.71 -19.34 -33.42
C SER A 74 -35.93 -19.91 -34.60
N ASP A 75 -36.54 -19.92 -35.79
CA ASP A 75 -35.85 -20.24 -37.04
C ASP A 75 -35.02 -19.04 -37.58
N HIS A 76 -35.16 -17.87 -36.95
CA HIS A 76 -34.55 -16.61 -37.33
C HIS A 76 -33.35 -16.24 -36.45
N LYS A 77 -32.64 -15.16 -36.81
CA LYS A 77 -31.46 -14.72 -36.06
C LYS A 77 -31.80 -14.06 -34.73
N LEU A 78 -30.88 -14.14 -33.77
CA LEU A 78 -30.71 -13.14 -32.72
C LEU A 78 -29.64 -12.14 -33.17
N ILE A 79 -29.96 -10.85 -33.21
CA ILE A 79 -29.01 -9.79 -33.53
C ILE A 79 -28.89 -8.88 -32.30
N LYS A 80 -27.76 -9.00 -31.61
CA LYS A 80 -27.39 -8.09 -30.53
C LYS A 80 -26.63 -6.90 -31.12
N GLY A 81 -27.28 -5.74 -31.14
CA GLY A 81 -26.69 -4.45 -31.50
C GLY A 81 -26.72 -3.46 -30.33
N GLY A 82 -26.39 -2.19 -30.59
CA GLY A 82 -26.34 -1.15 -29.56
C GLY A 82 -25.21 -1.32 -28.54
N GLU A 83 -24.78 -0.22 -27.92
CA GLU A 83 -23.63 -0.20 -27.01
C GLU A 83 -23.88 -0.93 -25.67
N GLY A 84 -25.15 -1.13 -25.27
CA GLY A 84 -25.49 -1.76 -23.98
C GLY A 84 -25.36 -3.29 -23.96
N SER A 85 -25.83 -3.91 -22.89
CA SER A 85 -25.74 -5.37 -22.66
C SER A 85 -27.08 -6.10 -22.82
N LEU A 86 -27.03 -7.34 -23.32
CA LEU A 86 -28.13 -8.30 -23.30
C LEU A 86 -27.69 -9.52 -22.49
N SER A 87 -28.53 -9.97 -21.57
CA SER A 87 -28.27 -11.09 -20.67
C SER A 87 -29.28 -12.20 -20.89
N LEU A 88 -28.78 -13.39 -21.25
CA LEU A 88 -29.53 -14.63 -21.27
C LEU A 88 -29.33 -15.29 -19.91
N GLU A 89 -30.37 -15.34 -19.08
CA GLU A 89 -30.25 -15.77 -17.68
C GLU A 89 -30.56 -17.26 -17.52
N THR A 90 -31.76 -17.68 -17.93
CA THR A 90 -32.25 -19.05 -17.70
C THR A 90 -32.93 -19.64 -18.93
N GLY A 91 -32.71 -20.93 -19.15
CA GLY A 91 -33.36 -21.72 -20.21
C GLY A 91 -32.57 -21.81 -21.51
N THR A 92 -33.12 -22.54 -22.49
CA THR A 92 -32.48 -22.77 -23.79
C THR A 92 -32.95 -21.74 -24.82
N PHE A 93 -32.02 -20.99 -25.38
CA PHE A 93 -32.21 -20.00 -26.43
C PHE A 93 -31.68 -20.56 -27.75
N SER A 94 -32.57 -21.11 -28.56
CA SER A 94 -32.27 -21.73 -29.86
C SER A 94 -32.64 -20.80 -31.02
N PHE A 95 -31.65 -20.41 -31.82
CA PHE A 95 -31.80 -19.52 -32.97
C PHE A 95 -31.18 -20.16 -34.21
N ALA A 96 -31.98 -20.88 -35.01
CA ALA A 96 -31.46 -21.62 -36.18
C ALA A 96 -30.88 -20.70 -37.26
N GLY A 97 -31.26 -19.42 -37.28
CA GLY A 97 -30.68 -18.41 -38.16
C GLY A 97 -29.28 -17.96 -37.73
N GLY A 98 -28.86 -18.24 -36.50
CA GLY A 98 -27.62 -17.78 -35.88
C GLY A 98 -27.81 -16.61 -34.90
N THR A 99 -26.72 -16.22 -34.25
CA THR A 99 -26.65 -15.12 -33.28
C THR A 99 -25.50 -14.20 -33.68
N ASP A 100 -25.83 -12.99 -34.12
CA ASP A 100 -24.85 -11.97 -34.49
C ASP A 100 -24.72 -10.95 -33.33
N VAL A 101 -23.54 -10.89 -32.71
CA VAL A 101 -23.18 -9.83 -31.76
C VAL A 101 -22.44 -8.74 -32.52
N THR A 102 -23.17 -7.70 -32.90
CA THR A 102 -22.70 -6.61 -33.78
C THR A 102 -22.21 -5.38 -33.02
N ALA A 103 -22.66 -5.20 -31.77
CA ALA A 103 -22.20 -4.14 -30.87
C ALA A 103 -22.57 -4.46 -29.40
N GLY A 104 -21.86 -3.83 -28.47
CA GLY A 104 -22.06 -4.01 -27.03
C GLY A 104 -21.74 -5.44 -26.60
N VAL A 105 -22.41 -5.92 -25.55
CA VAL A 105 -22.08 -7.22 -24.93
C VAL A 105 -23.29 -8.16 -24.86
N LEU A 106 -23.09 -9.43 -25.20
CA LEU A 106 -24.02 -10.53 -24.92
C LEU A 106 -23.49 -11.37 -23.74
N PHE A 107 -24.30 -11.57 -22.72
CA PHE A 107 -24.02 -12.48 -21.61
C PHE A 107 -24.86 -13.75 -21.77
N VAL A 108 -24.21 -14.91 -21.73
CA VAL A 108 -24.83 -16.24 -21.62
C VAL A 108 -24.51 -16.74 -20.23
N ASN A 109 -25.45 -16.59 -19.29
CA ASN A 109 -25.19 -16.90 -17.88
C ASN A 109 -25.22 -18.40 -17.59
N SER A 110 -24.76 -18.80 -16.41
CA SER A 110 -24.55 -20.19 -16.00
C SER A 110 -25.78 -21.10 -16.10
N GLU A 111 -27.00 -20.54 -16.11
CA GLU A 111 -28.25 -21.30 -16.23
C GLU A 111 -28.88 -21.21 -17.64
N ALA A 112 -28.20 -20.55 -18.59
CA ALA A 112 -28.63 -20.41 -19.97
C ALA A 112 -27.85 -21.35 -20.91
N VAL A 113 -28.55 -21.85 -21.92
CA VAL A 113 -27.96 -22.57 -23.06
C VAL A 113 -28.26 -21.80 -24.33
N LEU A 114 -27.24 -21.34 -25.05
CA LEU A 114 -27.40 -20.72 -26.36
C LEU A 114 -27.14 -21.75 -27.46
N ASP A 115 -28.19 -22.22 -28.10
CA ASP A 115 -28.14 -23.19 -29.22
C ASP A 115 -28.20 -22.42 -30.55
N SER A 116 -27.04 -22.00 -31.04
CA SER A 116 -26.90 -21.10 -32.19
C SER A 116 -25.48 -21.07 -32.72
N GLU A 117 -25.31 -20.89 -34.03
CA GLU A 117 -24.07 -20.40 -34.62
C GLU A 117 -23.85 -18.95 -34.18
N VAL A 118 -22.71 -18.61 -33.59
CA VAL A 118 -22.43 -17.29 -32.99
C VAL A 118 -21.34 -16.57 -33.78
N ALA A 119 -21.63 -15.33 -34.20
CA ALA A 119 -20.66 -14.44 -34.81
C ALA A 119 -20.49 -13.16 -33.98
N VAL A 120 -19.29 -12.90 -33.48
CA VAL A 120 -18.93 -11.69 -32.73
C VAL A 120 -18.17 -10.75 -33.64
N SER A 121 -18.73 -9.56 -33.88
CA SER A 121 -18.14 -8.54 -34.74
C SER A 121 -17.00 -7.78 -34.04
N ALA A 122 -16.26 -6.98 -34.81
CA ALA A 122 -15.29 -6.04 -34.28
C ALA A 122 -15.94 -5.12 -33.22
N ASP A 123 -15.22 -4.85 -32.13
CA ASP A 123 -15.64 -3.98 -31.02
C ASP A 123 -16.90 -4.46 -30.26
N ALA A 124 -17.37 -5.68 -30.53
CA ALA A 124 -18.44 -6.35 -29.79
C ALA A 124 -17.87 -7.40 -28.82
N GLY A 125 -18.67 -7.80 -27.83
CA GLY A 125 -18.27 -8.72 -26.78
C GLY A 125 -19.29 -9.83 -26.51
N ILE A 126 -18.80 -11.03 -26.19
CA ILE A 126 -19.61 -12.10 -25.59
C ILE A 126 -18.97 -12.61 -24.30
N TYR A 127 -19.78 -12.84 -23.27
CA TYR A 127 -19.40 -13.49 -22.02
C TYR A 127 -20.20 -14.77 -21.90
N ILE A 128 -19.51 -15.91 -21.80
CA ILE A 128 -20.10 -17.23 -21.76
C ILE A 128 -19.75 -17.87 -20.42
N THR A 129 -20.70 -17.89 -19.50
CA THR A 129 -20.60 -18.64 -18.23
C THR A 129 -21.53 -19.86 -18.20
N GLY A 130 -22.54 -19.89 -19.08
CA GLY A 130 -23.33 -21.09 -19.39
C GLY A 130 -22.77 -21.88 -20.56
N ASP A 131 -23.66 -22.52 -21.32
CA ASP A 131 -23.29 -23.38 -22.46
C ASP A 131 -23.66 -22.76 -23.80
N VAL A 132 -22.81 -22.98 -24.80
CA VAL A 132 -23.11 -22.68 -26.21
C VAL A 132 -23.07 -23.97 -27.02
N ILE A 133 -24.10 -24.23 -27.81
CA ILE A 133 -24.17 -25.32 -28.77
C ILE A 133 -24.19 -24.68 -30.17
N GLY A 134 -23.12 -24.86 -30.94
CA GLY A 134 -22.89 -24.18 -32.22
C GLY A 134 -21.47 -23.60 -32.32
N ASN A 135 -21.04 -23.23 -33.53
CA ASN A 135 -19.72 -22.65 -33.70
C ASN A 135 -19.69 -21.22 -33.16
N VAL A 136 -18.52 -20.77 -32.71
CA VAL A 136 -18.28 -19.41 -32.23
C VAL A 136 -17.16 -18.78 -33.04
N ASP A 137 -17.49 -17.76 -33.82
CA ASP A 137 -16.54 -17.00 -34.63
C ASP A 137 -16.34 -15.60 -34.03
N VAL A 138 -15.13 -15.31 -33.56
CA VAL A 138 -14.74 -14.00 -33.03
C VAL A 138 -13.93 -13.25 -34.09
N ALA A 139 -14.50 -12.18 -34.63
CA ALA A 139 -13.83 -11.34 -35.63
C ALA A 139 -12.65 -10.56 -35.02
N ALA A 140 -11.80 -10.00 -35.87
CA ALA A 140 -10.73 -9.10 -35.44
C ALA A 140 -11.28 -7.94 -34.59
N ASN A 141 -10.62 -7.66 -33.46
CA ASN A 141 -11.05 -6.72 -32.42
C ASN A 141 -12.39 -7.05 -31.72
N GLY A 142 -12.99 -8.22 -32.00
CA GLY A 142 -14.08 -8.76 -31.17
C GLY A 142 -13.52 -9.38 -29.88
N ASN A 143 -14.36 -9.48 -28.85
CA ASN A 143 -13.97 -10.00 -27.55
C ASN A 143 -14.85 -11.17 -27.13
N ALA A 144 -14.26 -12.24 -26.63
CA ALA A 144 -14.95 -13.36 -26.01
C ALA A 144 -14.32 -13.69 -24.66
N TYR A 145 -15.15 -13.84 -23.64
CA TYR A 145 -14.76 -14.29 -22.31
C TYR A 145 -15.51 -15.57 -21.99
N PHE A 146 -14.77 -16.59 -21.56
CA PHE A 146 -15.29 -17.95 -21.46
C PHE A 146 -15.02 -18.57 -20.09
N TYR A 147 -16.08 -19.16 -19.53
CA TYR A 147 -16.16 -19.78 -18.21
C TYR A 147 -17.00 -21.09 -18.21
N GLY A 148 -17.32 -21.65 -19.38
CA GLY A 148 -18.30 -22.75 -19.49
C GLY A 148 -17.93 -23.82 -20.54
N THR A 149 -18.91 -24.32 -21.28
CA THR A 149 -18.66 -25.28 -22.39
C THR A 149 -19.13 -24.72 -23.71
N ILE A 150 -18.31 -24.87 -24.77
CA ILE A 150 -18.75 -24.66 -26.15
C ILE A 150 -18.77 -26.02 -26.83
N THR A 151 -19.94 -26.47 -27.29
CA THR A 151 -20.10 -27.63 -28.16
C THR A 151 -20.18 -27.17 -29.60
N GLY A 152 -19.03 -27.09 -30.27
CA GLY A 152 -18.86 -26.53 -31.60
C GLY A 152 -17.43 -26.10 -31.86
N ASN A 153 -17.12 -25.72 -33.11
CA ASN A 153 -15.81 -25.18 -33.43
C ASN A 153 -15.70 -23.72 -32.99
N VAL A 154 -14.50 -23.30 -32.60
CA VAL A 154 -14.20 -21.92 -32.25
C VAL A 154 -13.17 -21.36 -33.21
N THR A 155 -13.50 -20.26 -33.88
CA THR A 155 -12.56 -19.48 -34.70
C THR A 155 -12.27 -18.15 -34.02
N ASN A 156 -11.01 -17.91 -33.64
CA ASN A 156 -10.59 -16.70 -32.97
C ASN A 156 -9.70 -15.82 -33.87
N ALA A 157 -10.22 -14.68 -34.30
CA ALA A 157 -9.45 -13.62 -34.95
C ALA A 157 -9.31 -12.34 -34.10
N GLY A 158 -9.98 -12.28 -32.95
CA GLY A 158 -9.95 -11.17 -32.00
C GLY A 158 -9.29 -11.57 -30.67
N TYR A 159 -9.91 -11.19 -29.56
CA TYR A 159 -9.47 -11.53 -28.22
C TYR A 159 -10.37 -12.61 -27.61
N PHE A 160 -9.79 -13.72 -27.18
CA PHE A 160 -10.52 -14.81 -26.53
C PHE A 160 -9.85 -15.14 -25.20
N ALA A 161 -10.53 -14.88 -24.08
CA ALA A 161 -10.04 -15.19 -22.74
C ALA A 161 -10.70 -16.45 -22.18
N SER A 162 -9.87 -17.46 -21.93
CA SER A 162 -10.15 -18.50 -20.94
C SER A 162 -9.86 -17.88 -19.58
N ALA A 163 -10.87 -17.74 -18.72
CA ALA A 163 -10.76 -16.88 -17.54
C ALA A 163 -11.14 -17.57 -16.23
N SER A 164 -11.55 -18.84 -16.27
CA SER A 164 -11.73 -19.63 -15.06
C SER A 164 -10.43 -20.20 -14.55
N VAL A 165 -10.29 -20.25 -13.22
CA VAL A 165 -9.20 -20.93 -12.50
C VAL A 165 -9.71 -22.04 -11.60
N ASP A 166 -11.02 -22.28 -11.66
CA ASP A 166 -11.71 -23.37 -11.01
C ASP A 166 -12.30 -24.31 -12.08
N PRO A 167 -11.51 -25.25 -12.60
CA PRO A 167 -11.98 -26.18 -13.62
C PRO A 167 -13.04 -27.16 -13.09
N VAL A 168 -13.26 -27.23 -11.77
CA VAL A 168 -14.29 -28.10 -11.18
C VAL A 168 -15.67 -27.45 -11.30
N THR A 169 -15.74 -26.17 -10.97
CA THR A 169 -17.00 -25.41 -11.03
C THR A 169 -17.30 -24.92 -12.46
N PHE A 170 -16.24 -24.58 -13.21
CA PHE A 170 -16.32 -23.97 -14.52
C PHE A 170 -15.31 -24.66 -15.46
N PRO A 171 -15.66 -25.86 -15.98
CA PRO A 171 -14.80 -26.54 -16.93
C PRO A 171 -14.50 -25.61 -18.10
N GLN A 172 -13.27 -25.62 -18.64
CA GLN A 172 -12.89 -24.80 -19.79
C GLN A 172 -12.78 -25.70 -21.02
N THR A 173 -13.92 -26.06 -21.61
CA THR A 173 -13.95 -27.11 -22.65
C THR A 173 -14.54 -26.63 -23.96
N PHE A 174 -13.82 -26.85 -25.06
CA PHE A 174 -14.33 -26.80 -26.42
C PHE A 174 -14.53 -28.23 -26.93
N ASP A 175 -15.79 -28.64 -27.07
CA ASP A 175 -16.16 -29.88 -27.73
C ASP A 175 -16.25 -29.67 -29.26
N GLY A 176 -15.08 -29.48 -29.88
CA GLY A 176 -14.90 -29.16 -31.28
C GLY A 176 -13.46 -28.76 -31.60
N ASN A 177 -13.21 -28.22 -32.81
CA ASN A 177 -11.89 -27.71 -33.18
C ASN A 177 -11.70 -26.25 -32.75
N TYR A 178 -10.47 -25.88 -32.43
CA TYR A 178 -10.07 -24.49 -32.18
C TYR A 178 -9.16 -24.00 -33.31
N THR A 179 -9.46 -22.84 -33.89
CA THR A 179 -8.61 -22.18 -34.88
C THR A 179 -8.34 -20.75 -34.45
N GLN A 180 -7.10 -20.44 -34.13
CA GLN A 180 -6.65 -19.07 -33.94
C GLN A 180 -6.03 -18.54 -35.23
N THR A 181 -6.45 -17.35 -35.65
CA THR A 181 -5.85 -16.67 -36.81
C THR A 181 -4.66 -15.81 -36.38
N ALA A 182 -3.89 -15.29 -37.35
CA ALA A 182 -2.71 -14.47 -37.08
C ALA A 182 -2.99 -13.16 -36.33
N THR A 183 -4.24 -12.68 -36.32
CA THR A 183 -4.63 -11.48 -35.54
C THR A 183 -5.25 -11.85 -34.18
N GLY A 184 -5.51 -13.14 -33.95
CA GLY A 184 -6.14 -13.63 -32.74
C GLY A 184 -5.18 -13.60 -31.56
N THR A 185 -5.75 -13.37 -30.37
CA THR A 185 -5.08 -13.52 -29.07
C THR A 185 -5.89 -14.50 -28.23
N LEU A 186 -5.23 -15.56 -27.74
CA LEU A 186 -5.76 -16.41 -26.69
C LEU A 186 -5.18 -15.93 -25.36
N SER A 187 -6.03 -15.61 -24.40
CA SER A 187 -5.63 -15.22 -23.06
C SER A 187 -5.91 -16.36 -22.08
N VAL A 188 -4.89 -16.77 -21.32
CA VAL A 188 -4.95 -17.87 -20.35
C VAL A 188 -4.44 -17.43 -18.98
N PRO A 189 -5.03 -17.92 -17.87
CA PRO A 189 -4.64 -17.52 -16.54
C PRO A 189 -3.36 -18.24 -16.09
N ILE A 190 -2.47 -17.53 -15.38
CA ILE A 190 -1.35 -18.18 -14.68
C ILE A 190 -1.76 -18.58 -13.25
N ALA A 191 -1.85 -19.89 -13.04
CA ALA A 191 -2.14 -20.50 -11.74
C ALA A 191 -1.02 -21.45 -11.28
N ALA A 192 -0.21 -21.04 -10.30
CA ALA A 192 0.97 -21.80 -9.87
C ALA A 192 0.65 -23.11 -9.13
N ASP A 193 -0.57 -23.29 -8.62
CA ASP A 193 -0.97 -24.44 -7.79
C ASP A 193 -2.15 -25.24 -8.38
N ARG A 194 -2.56 -24.91 -9.62
CA ARG A 194 -3.70 -25.54 -10.29
C ARG A 194 -3.34 -25.87 -11.73
N ASP A 195 -3.73 -27.07 -12.15
CA ASP A 195 -3.72 -27.45 -13.56
C ASP A 195 -4.99 -26.88 -14.20
N VAL A 196 -4.91 -25.60 -14.58
CA VAL A 196 -5.98 -24.87 -15.25
C VAL A 196 -5.60 -24.80 -16.71
N MET A 197 -6.22 -25.64 -17.52
CA MET A 197 -5.98 -25.70 -18.96
C MET A 197 -7.28 -25.54 -19.74
N LEU A 198 -7.18 -24.94 -20.93
CA LEU A 198 -8.24 -25.03 -21.93
C LEU A 198 -8.22 -26.43 -22.58
N SER A 199 -9.30 -27.18 -22.46
CA SER A 199 -9.45 -28.53 -23.04
C SER A 199 -10.21 -28.47 -24.36
N ILE A 200 -9.68 -29.11 -25.40
CA ILE A 200 -10.23 -29.11 -26.76
C ILE A 200 -10.36 -30.57 -27.21
N THR A 201 -11.56 -31.02 -27.57
CA THR A 201 -11.75 -32.42 -28.02
C THR A 201 -11.32 -32.64 -29.47
N GLY A 202 -11.26 -31.57 -30.26
CA GLY A 202 -10.81 -31.57 -31.65
C GLY A 202 -9.35 -31.16 -31.83
N LEU A 203 -9.03 -30.71 -33.05
CA LEU A 203 -7.73 -30.16 -33.43
C LEU A 203 -7.61 -28.70 -32.96
N ALA A 204 -6.44 -28.32 -32.43
CA ALA A 204 -6.06 -26.94 -32.20
C ALA A 204 -5.09 -26.45 -33.31
N GLN A 205 -5.48 -25.38 -34.02
CA GLN A 205 -4.66 -24.67 -34.99
C GLN A 205 -4.26 -23.32 -34.41
N LEU A 206 -2.95 -23.11 -34.21
CA LEU A 206 -2.41 -21.96 -33.49
C LEU A 206 -1.68 -20.99 -34.45
N ALA A 207 -1.94 -19.70 -34.25
CA ALA A 207 -1.27 -18.56 -34.85
C ALA A 207 -1.44 -17.33 -33.94
N GLY A 208 -0.86 -16.19 -34.27
CA GLY A 208 -1.08 -14.96 -33.52
C GLY A 208 -0.49 -15.02 -32.11
N MET A 209 -1.19 -14.45 -31.12
CA MET A 209 -0.61 -14.20 -29.80
C MET A 209 -1.18 -15.10 -28.70
N LEU A 210 -0.34 -15.50 -27.75
CA LEU A 210 -0.77 -16.00 -26.45
C LEU A 210 -0.52 -14.94 -25.38
N GLU A 211 -1.57 -14.52 -24.68
CA GLU A 211 -1.47 -13.67 -23.52
C GLU A 211 -1.62 -14.49 -22.24
N LEU A 212 -0.71 -14.27 -21.30
CA LEU A 212 -0.71 -14.88 -19.99
C LEU A 212 -1.22 -13.82 -19.02
N VAL A 213 -2.39 -14.02 -18.42
CA VAL A 213 -3.00 -13.03 -17.53
C VAL A 213 -2.97 -13.46 -16.07
N GLN A 214 -3.05 -12.46 -15.22
CA GLN A 214 -3.24 -12.67 -13.79
C GLN A 214 -4.72 -12.81 -13.51
N VAL A 215 -5.08 -13.78 -12.67
CA VAL A 215 -6.40 -13.79 -12.06
C VAL A 215 -6.32 -13.09 -10.72
N MET A 216 -7.06 -12.01 -10.60
CA MET A 216 -7.13 -11.16 -9.41
C MET A 216 -8.32 -11.51 -8.53
N ASP A 217 -8.71 -12.78 -8.48
CA ASP A 217 -9.73 -13.23 -7.55
C ASP A 217 -9.08 -13.60 -6.21
N TRP A 218 -9.51 -12.92 -5.15
CA TRP A 218 -8.97 -13.06 -3.79
C TRP A 218 -9.18 -14.45 -3.21
N ASP A 219 -10.26 -15.12 -3.59
CA ASP A 219 -10.58 -16.48 -3.13
C ASP A 219 -9.67 -17.54 -3.77
N TYR A 220 -8.98 -17.18 -4.85
CA TYR A 220 -8.10 -18.07 -5.63
C TYR A 220 -6.64 -17.59 -5.66
N ALA A 221 -6.20 -16.76 -4.70
CA ALA A 221 -4.86 -16.18 -4.65
C ALA A 221 -3.75 -17.26 -4.64
N TYR A 222 -2.91 -17.25 -5.68
CA TYR A 222 -1.89 -18.25 -5.97
C TYR A 222 -0.69 -18.21 -5.05
N PHE A 223 0.10 -19.29 -5.08
CA PHE A 223 1.44 -19.32 -4.51
C PHE A 223 2.50 -18.73 -5.48
N PRO A 224 3.70 -18.39 -4.99
CA PRO A 224 4.76 -17.83 -5.84
C PRO A 224 5.22 -18.81 -6.92
N ILE A 225 5.57 -18.27 -8.10
CA ILE A 225 6.20 -19.02 -9.19
C ILE A 225 7.67 -19.30 -8.80
N PRO A 226 8.14 -20.56 -8.90
CA PRO A 226 9.51 -20.91 -8.55
C PRO A 226 10.54 -20.38 -9.56
N GLU A 227 11.81 -20.37 -9.18
CA GLU A 227 12.94 -20.04 -10.06
C GLU A 227 13.24 -21.20 -11.03
N THR A 228 12.82 -22.42 -10.68
CA THR A 228 12.85 -23.58 -11.58
C THR A 228 11.65 -23.54 -12.53
N PRO A 229 11.78 -23.98 -13.79
CA PRO A 229 10.67 -24.00 -14.74
C PRO A 229 9.41 -24.67 -14.17
N PHE A 230 8.34 -23.88 -14.05
CA PHE A 230 7.00 -24.30 -13.69
C PHE A 230 6.14 -24.32 -14.95
N ALA A 231 5.63 -25.50 -15.30
CA ALA A 231 4.79 -25.65 -16.49
C ALA A 231 3.38 -25.16 -16.20
N VAL A 232 3.01 -24.02 -16.77
CA VAL A 232 1.61 -23.58 -16.89
C VAL A 232 1.01 -24.30 -18.10
N HIS A 233 -0.01 -25.11 -17.90
CA HIS A 233 -0.66 -25.84 -18.99
C HIS A 233 -1.68 -24.93 -19.68
N ALA A 234 -1.32 -24.35 -20.83
CA ALA A 234 -2.17 -23.36 -21.50
C ALA A 234 -3.38 -24.01 -22.17
N LEU A 235 -3.14 -25.07 -22.95
CA LEU A 235 -4.21 -25.85 -23.60
C LEU A 235 -3.80 -27.29 -23.86
N HIS A 236 -4.81 -28.16 -23.90
CA HIS A 236 -4.76 -29.54 -24.34
C HIS A 236 -5.76 -29.75 -25.48
N ALA A 237 -5.36 -30.47 -26.54
CA ALA A 237 -6.19 -30.79 -27.69
C ALA A 237 -6.12 -32.29 -28.04
N ASP A 238 -7.20 -33.04 -27.85
CA ASP A 238 -7.28 -34.49 -28.12
C ASP A 238 -6.99 -34.81 -29.60
N GLY A 239 -7.46 -33.95 -30.51
CA GLY A 239 -7.21 -34.04 -31.96
C GLY A 239 -5.82 -33.57 -32.39
N GLY A 240 -5.00 -33.10 -31.45
CA GLY A 240 -3.63 -32.64 -31.65
C GLY A 240 -3.49 -31.13 -31.80
N VAL A 241 -2.24 -30.67 -31.69
CA VAL A 241 -1.85 -29.26 -31.86
C VAL A 241 -1.08 -29.10 -33.17
N THR A 242 -1.44 -28.08 -33.95
CA THR A 242 -0.76 -27.70 -35.19
C THR A 242 -0.51 -26.19 -35.23
N GLY A 243 0.61 -25.79 -35.84
CA GLY A 243 1.06 -24.39 -35.77
C GLY A 243 1.69 -24.04 -34.42
N THR A 244 2.02 -22.77 -34.24
CA THR A 244 2.56 -22.19 -33.01
C THR A 244 2.02 -20.78 -32.85
N PHE A 245 2.02 -20.25 -31.62
CA PHE A 245 1.82 -18.82 -31.43
C PHE A 245 3.03 -18.09 -32.03
N ASP A 246 2.76 -16.99 -32.72
CA ASP A 246 3.77 -16.11 -33.30
C ASP A 246 4.51 -15.31 -32.22
N ASP A 247 3.81 -14.97 -31.12
CA ASP A 247 4.38 -14.27 -29.97
C ASP A 247 3.60 -14.57 -28.67
N TRP A 248 4.14 -14.14 -27.53
CA TRP A 248 3.47 -14.20 -26.24
C TRP A 248 3.72 -12.96 -25.38
N SER A 249 2.82 -12.66 -24.45
CA SER A 249 3.05 -11.65 -23.41
C SER A 249 2.64 -12.14 -22.03
N ALA A 250 3.36 -11.69 -21.00
CA ALA A 250 2.93 -11.79 -19.62
C ALA A 250 3.10 -10.41 -18.96
N PRO A 251 2.06 -9.80 -18.37
CA PRO A 251 2.13 -8.49 -17.74
C PRO A 251 2.71 -8.64 -16.32
N MET A 252 3.96 -9.10 -16.20
CA MET A 252 4.64 -9.29 -14.92
C MET A 252 6.12 -8.96 -15.04
N LEU A 253 6.64 -8.14 -14.14
CA LEU A 253 8.05 -7.74 -14.12
C LEU A 253 8.98 -8.86 -13.64
N PHE A 254 8.50 -9.69 -12.72
CA PHE A 254 9.34 -10.65 -11.99
C PHE A 254 9.14 -12.10 -12.44
N VAL A 255 8.53 -12.30 -13.61
CA VAL A 255 8.29 -13.61 -14.20
C VAL A 255 8.75 -13.57 -15.65
N GLN A 256 9.48 -14.59 -16.06
CA GLN A 256 9.84 -14.84 -17.46
C GLN A 256 9.48 -16.27 -17.81
N GLY A 257 9.45 -16.62 -19.10
CA GLY A 257 9.23 -17.99 -19.49
C GLY A 257 9.39 -18.22 -20.98
N THR A 258 9.05 -19.44 -21.39
CA THR A 258 9.10 -19.87 -22.79
C THR A 258 7.95 -20.81 -23.09
N LEU A 259 7.47 -20.78 -24.32
CA LEU A 259 6.47 -21.75 -24.79
C LEU A 259 7.13 -23.09 -25.15
N ARG A 260 6.46 -24.16 -24.74
CA ARG A 260 6.81 -25.54 -25.08
C ARG A 260 5.59 -26.22 -25.72
N TYR A 261 5.82 -26.86 -26.84
CA TYR A 261 4.79 -27.54 -27.63
C TYR A 261 5.03 -29.04 -27.64
N GLU A 262 3.98 -29.79 -27.37
CA GLU A 262 3.91 -31.24 -27.48
C GLU A 262 2.79 -31.62 -28.48
N PRO A 263 2.66 -32.89 -28.89
CA PRO A 263 1.68 -33.27 -29.92
C PRO A 263 0.24 -32.87 -29.60
N ASN A 264 -0.13 -32.82 -28.32
CA ASN A 264 -1.48 -32.52 -27.85
C ASN A 264 -1.52 -31.34 -26.86
N ASP A 265 -0.38 -30.80 -26.45
CA ASP A 265 -0.29 -29.90 -25.30
C ASP A 265 0.55 -28.66 -25.62
N VAL A 266 0.13 -27.53 -25.06
CA VAL A 266 0.94 -26.30 -25.04
C VAL A 266 1.17 -25.89 -23.60
N PHE A 267 2.44 -25.75 -23.24
CA PHE A 267 2.87 -25.29 -21.93
C PHE A 267 3.57 -23.94 -22.04
N PHE A 268 3.39 -23.10 -21.03
CA PHE A 268 4.27 -21.98 -20.76
C PHE A 268 5.13 -22.32 -19.55
N ASP A 269 6.41 -22.57 -19.78
CA ASP A 269 7.37 -22.87 -18.73
C ASP A 269 7.81 -21.55 -18.08
N ALA A 270 7.14 -21.18 -16.98
CA ALA A 270 7.35 -19.95 -16.23
C ALA A 270 8.47 -20.10 -15.20
N THR A 271 9.22 -19.03 -14.98
CA THR A 271 10.27 -18.92 -13.95
C THR A 271 10.22 -17.54 -13.33
N SER A 272 10.38 -17.45 -12.01
CA SER A 272 10.61 -16.17 -11.36
C SER A 272 12.03 -15.68 -11.63
N VAL A 273 12.17 -14.36 -11.71
CA VAL A 273 13.46 -13.67 -11.82
C VAL A 273 13.68 -12.82 -10.58
N SER A 274 14.95 -12.57 -10.25
CA SER A 274 15.32 -11.73 -9.10
C SER A 274 14.69 -10.34 -9.22
N ALA A 275 13.88 -9.98 -8.23
CA ALA A 275 13.28 -8.66 -8.14
C ALA A 275 14.36 -7.58 -8.02
N GLN A 276 15.42 -7.83 -7.25
CA GLN A 276 16.54 -6.89 -7.15
C GLN A 276 17.19 -6.65 -8.52
N ALA A 277 17.49 -7.72 -9.27
CA ALA A 277 18.14 -7.62 -10.57
C ALA A 277 17.27 -6.86 -11.59
N VAL A 278 15.96 -7.18 -11.65
CA VAL A 278 15.00 -6.51 -12.52
C VAL A 278 14.91 -5.02 -12.20
N MET A 279 14.79 -4.66 -10.93
CA MET A 279 14.73 -3.25 -10.49
C MET A 279 16.03 -2.51 -10.84
N ALA A 280 17.19 -3.13 -10.63
CA ALA A 280 18.49 -2.52 -10.95
C ALA A 280 18.68 -2.32 -12.47
N GLN A 281 18.24 -3.28 -13.30
CA GLN A 281 18.29 -3.19 -14.76
C GLN A 281 17.40 -2.05 -15.29
N ALA A 282 16.28 -1.78 -14.63
CA ALA A 282 15.40 -0.65 -14.92
C ALA A 282 15.99 0.73 -14.53
N GLY A 283 17.22 0.77 -13.99
CA GLY A 283 17.90 1.99 -13.59
C GLY A 283 17.56 2.48 -12.19
N ILE A 284 16.84 1.70 -11.38
CA ILE A 284 16.55 2.02 -9.98
C ILE A 284 17.85 1.80 -9.18
N ARG A 285 18.28 2.85 -8.47
CA ARG A 285 19.55 2.88 -7.72
C ARG A 285 19.39 3.09 -6.22
N ASP A 286 18.16 3.24 -5.76
CA ASP A 286 17.90 3.46 -4.36
C ASP A 286 18.24 2.21 -3.53
N SER A 287 19.12 2.35 -2.53
CA SER A 287 19.61 1.22 -1.75
C SER A 287 18.53 0.56 -0.90
N LEU A 288 17.61 1.34 -0.31
CA LEU A 288 16.53 0.79 0.53
C LEU A 288 15.57 -0.08 -0.30
N THR A 289 15.21 0.38 -1.50
CA THR A 289 14.37 -0.39 -2.43
C THR A 289 15.08 -1.66 -2.88
N LEU A 290 16.34 -1.55 -3.33
CA LEU A 290 17.11 -2.70 -3.81
C LEU A 290 17.40 -3.72 -2.70
N ASP A 291 17.70 -3.28 -1.49
CA ASP A 291 17.90 -4.15 -0.33
C ASP A 291 16.60 -4.88 0.03
N THR A 292 15.45 -4.21 -0.10
CA THR A 292 14.15 -4.84 0.16
C THR A 292 13.75 -5.82 -0.94
N ALA A 293 14.02 -5.51 -2.21
CA ALA A 293 13.84 -6.43 -3.32
C ALA A 293 14.76 -7.66 -3.18
N GLN A 294 16.00 -7.48 -2.73
CA GLN A 294 16.90 -8.59 -2.42
C GLN A 294 16.40 -9.43 -1.24
N ARG A 295 15.88 -8.80 -0.18
CA ARG A 295 15.22 -9.52 0.93
C ARG A 295 14.02 -10.32 0.43
N PHE A 296 13.25 -9.77 -0.51
CA PHE A 296 12.15 -10.50 -1.13
C PHE A 296 12.65 -11.75 -1.88
N ASP A 297 13.72 -11.64 -2.68
CA ASP A 297 14.33 -12.79 -3.35
C ASP A 297 14.79 -13.86 -2.33
N GLN A 298 15.44 -13.43 -1.25
CA GLN A 298 15.89 -14.32 -0.15
C GLN A 298 14.71 -14.97 0.58
N LEU A 299 13.61 -14.24 0.79
CA LEU A 299 12.39 -14.75 1.40
C LEU A 299 11.83 -15.93 0.61
N LEU A 300 11.79 -15.83 -0.72
CA LEU A 300 11.35 -16.91 -1.59
C LEU A 300 12.25 -18.14 -1.44
N GLN A 301 13.56 -17.94 -1.26
CA GLN A 301 14.51 -19.04 -1.05
C GLN A 301 14.29 -19.75 0.30
N VAL A 302 14.18 -19.01 1.40
CA VAL A 302 14.08 -19.59 2.75
C VAL A 302 12.73 -20.25 3.02
N THR A 303 11.67 -19.78 2.36
CA THR A 303 10.34 -20.41 2.41
C THR A 303 10.22 -21.64 1.51
N GLY A 304 11.22 -21.91 0.67
CA GLY A 304 11.19 -22.97 -0.34
C GLY A 304 10.36 -22.62 -1.58
N ALA A 305 9.77 -21.43 -1.65
CA ALA A 305 8.98 -20.95 -2.78
C ALA A 305 9.82 -20.85 -4.07
N ALA A 306 11.07 -20.38 -3.97
CA ALA A 306 12.01 -20.31 -5.10
C ALA A 306 12.27 -21.69 -5.73
N LYS A 307 12.12 -22.78 -4.98
CA LYS A 307 12.31 -24.15 -5.48
C LYS A 307 10.99 -24.90 -5.73
N GLY A 308 9.85 -24.30 -5.41
CA GLY A 308 8.55 -24.97 -5.46
C GLY A 308 8.45 -26.17 -4.49
N THR A 309 9.20 -26.17 -3.39
CA THR A 309 9.33 -27.33 -2.48
C THR A 309 8.47 -27.25 -1.22
N PHE A 310 7.62 -26.24 -1.07
CA PHE A 310 6.73 -26.11 0.09
C PHE A 310 5.46 -26.95 -0.10
N ASP A 311 4.87 -27.46 0.98
CA ASP A 311 3.56 -28.13 0.97
C ASP A 311 2.49 -27.16 1.49
N PRO A 312 1.58 -26.67 0.63
CA PRO A 312 0.47 -25.79 1.01
C PRO A 312 -0.34 -26.30 2.21
N ARG A 313 -0.49 -27.62 2.38
CA ARG A 313 -1.30 -28.23 3.44
C ARG A 313 -0.62 -28.20 4.81
N SER A 314 0.69 -27.97 4.83
CA SER A 314 1.51 -27.95 6.05
C SER A 314 1.79 -26.53 6.57
N LEU A 315 1.38 -25.50 5.82
CA LEU A 315 1.65 -24.11 6.16
C LEU A 315 0.84 -23.67 7.38
N SER A 316 1.49 -22.96 8.30
CA SER A 316 0.76 -22.15 9.28
C SER A 316 0.00 -21.03 8.58
N GLN A 317 -1.03 -20.49 9.23
CA GLN A 317 -1.83 -19.40 8.67
C GLN A 317 -0.99 -18.16 8.25
N ALA A 318 0.06 -17.83 9.02
CA ALA A 318 0.93 -16.70 8.68
C ALA A 318 1.84 -17.00 7.47
N GLN A 319 2.32 -18.25 7.33
CA GLN A 319 3.10 -18.69 6.17
C GLN A 319 2.27 -18.71 4.88
N ASP A 320 1.04 -19.22 4.95
CA ASP A 320 0.11 -19.22 3.81
C ASP A 320 -0.17 -17.79 3.33
N ARG A 321 -0.51 -16.87 4.25
CA ARG A 321 -0.69 -15.44 3.93
C ARG A 321 0.56 -14.82 3.30
N LEU A 322 1.74 -15.09 3.86
CA LEU A 322 3.00 -14.56 3.35
C LEU A 322 3.25 -15.02 1.91
N LEU A 323 3.09 -16.31 1.63
CA LEU A 323 3.34 -16.85 0.30
C LEU A 323 2.33 -16.32 -0.72
N ARG A 324 1.04 -16.20 -0.35
CA ARG A 324 0.03 -15.58 -1.21
C ARG A 324 0.36 -14.11 -1.50
N SER A 325 0.74 -13.36 -0.47
CA SER A 325 1.16 -11.97 -0.63
C SER A 325 2.42 -11.87 -1.51
N ALA A 326 3.38 -12.78 -1.36
CA ALA A 326 4.57 -12.82 -2.19
C ALA A 326 4.25 -13.14 -3.66
N ALA A 327 3.25 -13.98 -3.93
CA ALA A 327 2.77 -14.22 -5.28
C ALA A 327 2.19 -12.96 -5.91
N ILE A 328 1.44 -12.15 -5.15
CA ILE A 328 0.95 -10.84 -5.60
C ILE A 328 2.12 -9.92 -5.95
N VAL A 329 3.18 -9.88 -5.12
CA VAL A 329 4.38 -9.07 -5.40
C VAL A 329 5.09 -9.52 -6.68
N GLN A 330 5.26 -10.82 -6.91
CA GLN A 330 5.86 -11.35 -8.16
C GLN A 330 5.08 -10.95 -9.42
N ARG A 331 3.79 -10.69 -9.25
CA ARG A 331 2.86 -10.34 -10.31
C ARG A 331 2.76 -8.84 -10.56
N ILE A 332 3.58 -7.99 -9.92
CA ILE A 332 3.57 -6.57 -10.26
C ILE A 332 4.03 -6.37 -11.72
N ASP A 333 3.30 -5.54 -12.48
CA ASP A 333 3.47 -5.34 -13.92
C ASP A 333 4.21 -4.04 -14.28
N ASN A 334 4.45 -3.14 -13.32
CA ASN A 334 5.07 -1.85 -13.56
C ASN A 334 6.02 -1.39 -12.43
N TYR A 335 7.08 -0.68 -12.81
CA TYR A 335 8.17 -0.32 -11.90
C TYR A 335 7.73 0.68 -10.82
N ALA A 336 6.75 1.54 -11.09
CA ALA A 336 6.26 2.51 -10.13
C ALA A 336 5.53 1.83 -8.97
N GLN A 337 4.73 0.80 -9.27
CA GLN A 337 4.09 -0.04 -8.27
C GLN A 337 5.12 -0.89 -7.51
N ALA A 338 6.09 -1.47 -8.22
CA ALA A 338 7.15 -2.26 -7.57
C ALA A 338 7.95 -1.43 -6.55
N LEU A 339 8.30 -0.18 -6.90
CA LEU A 339 8.98 0.74 -5.98
C LEU A 339 8.15 0.99 -4.72
N ARG A 340 6.86 1.31 -4.87
CA ARG A 340 5.96 1.51 -3.71
C ARG A 340 5.86 0.27 -2.84
N THR A 341 5.67 -0.90 -3.45
CA THR A 341 5.61 -2.18 -2.75
C THR A 341 6.89 -2.45 -1.95
N PHE A 342 8.07 -2.39 -2.57
CA PHE A 342 9.32 -2.66 -1.86
C PHE A 342 9.65 -1.60 -0.80
N ASP A 343 9.35 -0.32 -1.04
CA ASP A 343 9.48 0.71 -0.01
C ASP A 343 8.59 0.40 1.20
N SER A 344 7.34 -0.02 0.96
CA SER A 344 6.38 -0.39 2.00
C SER A 344 6.82 -1.60 2.82
N LEU A 345 7.48 -2.58 2.20
CA LEU A 345 7.96 -3.81 2.84
C LEU A 345 9.25 -3.62 3.65
N SER A 346 9.93 -2.47 3.52
CA SER A 346 11.25 -2.25 4.10
C SER A 346 11.27 -2.23 5.63
N GLY A 347 10.16 -1.85 6.29
CA GLY A 347 10.08 -1.72 7.74
C GLY A 347 10.90 -0.58 8.35
N HIS A 348 11.58 0.24 7.53
CA HIS A 348 12.57 1.23 7.99
C HIS A 348 12.01 2.27 8.98
N GLY A 349 10.69 2.47 8.98
CA GLY A 349 9.99 3.36 9.90
C GLY A 349 10.24 3.04 11.38
N HIS A 350 10.45 1.76 11.74
CA HIS A 350 10.76 1.35 13.11
C HIS A 350 12.09 1.90 13.63
N VAL A 351 13.05 2.14 12.75
CA VAL A 351 14.36 2.70 13.09
C VAL A 351 14.31 4.22 12.97
N ALA A 352 13.68 4.75 11.92
CA ALA A 352 13.55 6.18 11.68
C ALA A 352 12.78 6.90 12.82
N ALA A 353 11.72 6.28 13.35
CA ALA A 353 10.97 6.84 14.47
C ALA A 353 11.83 6.92 15.76
N VAL A 354 12.63 5.89 16.05
CA VAL A 354 13.55 5.90 17.20
C VAL A 354 14.59 7.01 17.06
N ASP A 355 15.16 7.18 15.87
CA ASP A 355 16.13 8.24 15.60
C ASP A 355 15.51 9.63 15.85
N ALA A 356 14.30 9.88 15.32
CA ALA A 356 13.57 11.12 15.55
C ALA A 356 13.34 11.39 17.06
N TYR A 357 13.02 10.35 17.84
CA TYR A 357 12.86 10.49 19.28
C TYR A 357 14.17 10.80 20.02
N MET A 358 15.29 10.20 19.63
CA MET A 358 16.60 10.53 20.19
C MET A 358 16.98 11.99 19.91
N GLN A 359 16.67 12.49 18.71
CA GLN A 359 16.88 13.89 18.34
C GLN A 359 15.96 14.84 19.13
N ASN A 360 14.71 14.44 19.37
CA ASN A 360 13.76 15.18 20.21
C ASN A 360 14.27 15.31 21.65
N ALA A 361 14.77 14.22 22.26
CA ALA A 361 15.28 14.25 23.63
C ALA A 361 16.40 15.30 23.82
N LEU A 362 17.24 15.50 22.81
CA LEU A 362 18.32 16.50 22.83
C LEU A 362 17.82 17.96 22.78
N GLN A 363 16.54 18.23 22.49
CA GLN A 363 15.96 19.60 22.48
C GLN A 363 15.82 20.22 23.87
N ALA A 364 15.99 19.43 24.94
CA ALA A 364 16.10 19.98 26.29
C ALA A 364 17.32 20.90 26.45
N ALA A 365 18.43 20.62 25.75
CA ALA A 365 19.66 21.41 25.85
C ALA A 365 19.48 22.90 25.48
N PRO A 366 18.99 23.25 24.28
CA PRO A 366 18.75 24.64 23.92
C PRO A 366 17.69 25.32 24.80
N THR A 367 16.66 24.57 25.25
CA THR A 367 15.63 25.10 26.16
C THR A 367 16.23 25.52 27.50
N ILE A 368 17.03 24.66 28.11
CA ILE A 368 17.69 24.94 29.40
C ILE A 368 18.74 26.04 29.23
N ALA A 369 19.49 26.05 28.13
CA ALA A 369 20.46 27.11 27.85
C ALA A 369 19.79 28.49 27.75
N ALA A 370 18.66 28.59 27.04
CA ALA A 370 17.90 29.83 26.92
C ALA A 370 17.38 30.33 28.28
N HIS A 371 16.89 29.41 29.13
CA HIS A 371 16.49 29.74 30.50
C HIS A 371 17.67 30.28 31.33
N ILE A 372 18.83 29.62 31.27
CA ILE A 372 20.03 30.06 31.99
C ILE A 372 20.48 31.45 31.54
N ASP A 373 20.47 31.71 30.23
CA ASP A 373 20.84 33.02 29.64
C ASP A 373 19.85 34.14 30.00
N ALA A 374 18.58 33.80 30.24
CA ALA A 374 17.56 34.74 30.69
C ALA A 374 17.60 35.00 32.21
N THR A 375 18.19 34.10 33.00
CA THR A 375 18.16 34.17 34.46
C THR A 375 19.25 35.07 35.03
N PRO A 376 18.92 36.08 35.86
CA PRO A 376 19.92 36.94 36.51
C PRO A 376 20.91 36.15 37.38
N ARG A 377 22.16 36.62 37.44
CA ARG A 377 23.19 36.02 38.32
C ARG A 377 22.74 36.08 39.78
N GLY A 378 22.80 34.94 40.47
CA GLY A 378 22.41 34.84 41.89
C GLY A 378 20.93 34.51 42.14
N ALA A 379 20.09 34.47 41.11
CA ALA A 379 18.70 34.01 41.24
C ALA A 379 18.64 32.48 41.36
N ASN A 380 17.81 32.00 42.27
CA ASN A 380 17.44 30.58 42.45
C ASN A 380 15.93 30.46 42.30
N GLY A 381 15.44 29.31 41.85
CA GLY A 381 14.02 29.04 41.95
C GLY A 381 13.45 28.16 40.86
N SER A 382 12.13 28.07 40.88
CA SER A 382 11.34 27.41 39.86
C SER A 382 11.29 28.24 38.60
N TRP A 383 11.33 27.58 37.46
CA TRP A 383 11.12 28.19 36.16
C TRP A 383 10.19 27.33 35.31
N SER A 384 9.59 27.95 34.33
CA SER A 384 8.88 27.28 33.26
C SER A 384 9.34 27.82 31.92
N ALA A 385 9.44 26.93 30.95
CA ALA A 385 9.66 27.29 29.56
C ALA A 385 8.56 26.65 28.72
N GLN A 386 8.11 27.36 27.69
CA GLN A 386 7.27 26.81 26.65
C GLN A 386 8.15 26.67 25.40
N PRO A 387 8.75 25.49 25.15
CA PRO A 387 9.58 25.31 23.98
C PRO A 387 8.71 25.40 22.71
N ALA A 388 9.31 25.89 21.62
CA ALA A 388 8.64 25.89 20.33
C ALA A 388 8.39 24.46 19.83
N THR A 389 7.38 24.30 18.97
CA THR A 389 7.24 23.10 18.15
C THR A 389 8.50 22.92 17.32
N PHE A 390 9.03 21.71 17.31
CA PHE A 390 10.21 21.36 16.54
C PHE A 390 9.82 20.32 15.49
N ALA A 391 10.46 20.38 14.32
CA ALA A 391 10.28 19.40 13.26
C ALA A 391 11.63 18.77 12.92
N VAL A 392 11.63 17.45 12.73
CA VAL A 392 12.78 16.68 12.25
C VAL A 392 12.29 15.68 11.23
N GLY A 393 12.87 15.71 10.02
CA GLY A 393 12.37 14.95 8.89
C GLY A 393 10.91 15.28 8.59
N GLY A 394 10.09 14.24 8.33
CA GLY A 394 8.63 14.34 8.17
C GLY A 394 7.83 14.38 9.48
N GLY A 395 8.51 14.58 10.62
CA GLY A 395 7.92 14.53 11.94
C GLY A 395 7.77 15.87 12.64
N THR A 396 6.68 16.02 13.39
CA THR A 396 6.42 17.19 14.25
C THR A 396 6.37 16.79 15.72
N PHE A 397 7.06 17.59 16.55
CA PHE A 397 7.13 17.42 17.99
C PHE A 397 6.52 18.64 18.67
N GLN A 398 5.38 18.45 19.31
CA GLN A 398 4.72 19.45 20.11
C GLN A 398 5.22 19.35 21.56
N GLN A 399 6.06 20.30 21.95
CA GLN A 399 6.55 20.42 23.31
C GLN A 399 5.47 21.05 24.21
N LYS A 400 5.14 20.39 25.31
CA LYS A 400 4.33 20.95 26.39
C LYS A 400 5.25 21.76 27.33
N PRO A 401 4.70 22.55 28.28
CA PRO A 401 5.53 23.30 29.21
C PRO A 401 6.57 22.42 29.90
N THR A 402 7.81 22.86 29.88
CA THR A 402 8.89 22.29 30.69
C THR A 402 8.94 23.06 32.00
N LEU A 403 8.93 22.33 33.12
CA LEU A 403 9.03 22.87 34.46
C LEU A 403 10.39 22.49 35.03
N GLY A 404 11.06 23.41 35.71
CA GLY A 404 12.34 23.12 36.32
C GLY A 404 12.59 23.90 37.59
N TYR A 405 13.69 23.54 38.24
CA TYR A 405 14.18 24.20 39.43
C TYR A 405 15.70 24.18 39.42
N ASP A 406 16.32 25.31 39.75
CA ASP A 406 17.78 25.39 39.82
C ASP A 406 18.29 26.28 40.97
N LEU A 407 19.53 25.97 41.35
CA LEU A 407 20.27 26.59 42.44
C LEU A 407 21.60 27.11 41.92
N GLN A 408 21.83 28.40 42.15
CA GLN A 408 23.13 29.04 42.02
C GLN A 408 23.98 28.71 43.26
N LEU A 409 25.09 28.03 43.01
CA LEU A 409 26.16 27.76 43.97
C LEU A 409 27.24 28.85 43.89
N ALA A 410 28.13 28.85 44.88
CA ALA A 410 29.30 29.73 44.89
C ALA A 410 30.19 29.50 43.64
N GLY A 411 30.91 30.55 43.23
CA GLY A 411 31.86 30.45 42.12
C GLY A 411 31.24 30.40 40.73
N GLY A 412 29.97 30.76 40.55
CA GLY A 412 29.34 30.85 39.23
C GLY A 412 28.74 29.54 38.70
N THR A 413 28.71 28.48 39.52
CA THR A 413 28.07 27.20 39.19
C THR A 413 26.57 27.24 39.46
N ARG A 414 25.75 26.73 38.55
CA ARG A 414 24.31 26.48 38.70
C ARG A 414 24.05 25.00 38.50
N VAL A 415 23.20 24.41 39.33
CA VAL A 415 22.75 23.01 39.21
C VAL A 415 21.23 23.00 39.24
N GLY A 416 20.61 22.24 38.34
CA GLY A 416 19.16 22.19 38.26
C GLY A 416 18.63 20.88 37.69
N SER A 417 17.31 20.76 37.76
CA SER A 417 16.55 19.69 37.12
C SER A 417 15.35 20.25 36.38
N SER A 418 14.84 19.48 35.42
CA SER A 418 13.60 19.80 34.71
C SER A 418 12.82 18.56 34.33
N VAL A 419 11.52 18.73 34.19
CA VAL A 419 10.59 17.75 33.63
C VAL A 419 9.76 18.40 32.53
N GLY A 420 9.56 17.69 31.44
CA GLY A 420 8.75 18.13 30.31
C GLY A 420 7.99 16.99 29.70
N TRP A 421 7.04 17.32 28.82
CA TRP A 421 6.29 16.34 28.03
C TRP A 421 6.30 16.76 26.58
N SER A 422 6.38 15.78 25.68
CA SER A 422 6.19 16.00 24.25
C SER A 422 5.17 15.04 23.68
N GLU A 423 4.43 15.52 22.69
CA GLU A 423 3.58 14.70 21.84
C GLU A 423 4.15 14.77 20.42
N SER A 424 4.10 13.67 19.68
CA SER A 424 4.65 13.63 18.33
C SER A 424 3.76 12.91 17.35
N THR A 425 3.86 13.34 16.10
CA THR A 425 3.33 12.65 14.93
C THR A 425 4.40 12.70 13.85
N LEU A 426 4.83 11.52 13.41
CA LEU A 426 5.89 11.30 12.46
C LEU A 426 5.28 10.68 11.20
N ASP A 427 5.20 11.45 10.12
CA ASP A 427 4.93 10.91 8.80
C ASP A 427 6.26 10.44 8.21
N LEU A 428 6.49 9.14 8.24
CA LEU A 428 7.75 8.54 7.86
C LEU A 428 7.76 8.36 6.35
N ALA A 429 8.78 8.92 5.71
CA ALA A 429 8.92 8.91 4.26
C ALA A 429 8.86 7.48 3.68
N ARG A 430 8.59 7.37 2.37
CA ARG A 430 8.76 6.12 1.62
C ARG A 430 7.96 4.93 2.18
N ALA A 431 6.69 5.17 2.51
CA ALA A 431 5.81 4.17 3.12
C ALA A 431 6.35 3.60 4.46
N GLY A 432 7.21 4.34 5.16
CA GLY A 432 7.67 4.01 6.51
C GLY A 432 6.56 4.03 7.56
N GLY A 433 5.39 4.59 7.21
CA GLY A 433 4.20 4.62 8.04
C GLY A 433 4.04 5.90 8.85
N VAL A 434 3.06 5.90 9.75
CA VAL A 434 2.81 7.00 10.68
C VAL A 434 3.09 6.52 12.08
N ALA A 435 4.00 7.21 12.78
CA ALA A 435 4.27 6.97 14.19
C ALA A 435 3.73 8.10 15.06
N GLN A 436 3.12 7.74 16.18
CA GLN A 436 2.62 8.68 17.19
C GLN A 436 3.18 8.29 18.55
N SER A 437 3.49 9.30 19.37
CA SER A 437 3.91 9.04 20.74
C SER A 437 3.65 10.19 21.70
N ARG A 438 3.70 9.85 22.99
CA ARG A 438 3.76 10.81 24.09
C ARG A 438 4.94 10.46 24.99
N ALA A 439 5.75 11.45 25.32
CA ALA A 439 7.04 11.25 25.97
C ALA A 439 7.23 12.23 27.14
N PRO A 440 7.08 11.80 28.40
CA PRO A 440 7.70 12.49 29.53
C PRO A 440 9.22 12.44 29.44
N GLN A 441 9.86 13.55 29.78
CA GLN A 441 11.31 13.69 29.82
C GLN A 441 11.75 14.34 31.13
N PHE A 442 12.82 13.80 31.72
CA PHE A 442 13.47 14.34 32.91
C PHE A 442 14.94 14.64 32.62
N ASN A 443 15.43 15.78 33.10
CA ASN A 443 16.80 16.22 32.89
C ASN A 443 17.44 16.71 34.19
N VAL A 444 18.74 16.49 34.33
CA VAL A 444 19.61 17.12 35.34
C VAL A 444 20.74 17.81 34.63
N TYR A 445 21.04 19.03 35.03
CA TYR A 445 22.06 19.84 34.38
C TYR A 445 22.91 20.63 35.37
N VAL A 446 24.11 20.95 34.92
CA VAL A 446 25.07 21.83 35.57
C VAL A 446 25.56 22.86 34.57
N HIS A 447 25.73 24.09 35.02
CA HIS A 447 26.28 25.18 34.23
C HIS A 447 27.28 25.95 35.06
N HIS A 448 28.45 26.25 34.51
CA HIS A 448 29.47 27.02 35.21
C HIS A 448 29.89 28.20 34.35
N ALA A 449 29.69 29.41 34.87
CA ALA A 449 30.05 30.65 34.20
C ALA A 449 31.44 31.15 34.60
N PHE A 450 32.29 31.39 33.60
CA PHE A 450 33.59 32.06 33.72
C PHE A 450 33.47 33.53 33.25
N PRO A 451 34.46 34.41 33.48
CA PRO A 451 34.37 35.83 33.12
C PRO A 451 34.01 36.13 31.65
N ARG A 452 34.33 35.22 30.71
CA ARG A 452 34.07 35.39 29.27
C ARG A 452 33.51 34.13 28.60
N GLY A 453 32.97 33.18 29.35
CA GLY A 453 32.47 31.93 28.76
C GLY A 453 31.75 31.06 29.77
N TYR A 454 31.36 29.87 29.34
CA TYR A 454 30.70 28.90 30.19
C TYR A 454 31.04 27.47 29.78
N ALA A 455 30.78 26.54 30.69
CA ALA A 455 30.64 25.12 30.40
C ALA A 455 29.32 24.61 30.98
N SER A 456 28.56 23.89 30.17
CA SER A 456 27.27 23.27 30.53
C SER A 456 27.35 21.77 30.32
N GLY A 457 26.80 21.00 31.25
CA GLY A 457 26.62 19.57 31.14
C GLY A 457 25.19 19.19 31.48
N MET A 458 24.64 18.22 30.79
CA MET A 458 23.30 17.71 31.04
C MET A 458 23.24 16.21 30.78
N VAL A 459 22.47 15.52 31.61
CA VAL A 459 22.02 14.14 31.38
C VAL A 459 20.51 14.10 31.48
N GLY A 460 19.89 13.28 30.63
CA GLY A 460 18.44 13.17 30.60
C GLY A 460 17.96 11.78 30.24
N PHE A 461 16.69 11.55 30.58
CA PHE A 461 15.96 10.31 30.32
C PHE A 461 14.56 10.66 29.81
N SER A 462 14.12 9.96 28.77
CA SER A 462 12.77 10.05 28.20
C SER A 462 12.23 8.64 28.00
N ARG A 463 10.94 8.44 28.30
CA ARG A 463 10.23 7.20 27.99
C ARG A 463 9.01 7.52 27.17
N GLN A 464 8.82 6.85 26.04
CA GLN A 464 7.63 7.02 25.23
C GLN A 464 7.03 5.70 24.78
N ALA A 465 5.70 5.65 24.74
CA ALA A 465 4.97 4.60 24.05
C ALA A 465 4.81 5.03 22.60
N MET A 466 5.37 4.26 21.67
CA MET A 466 5.26 4.47 20.24
C MET A 466 4.15 3.58 19.68
N ASP A 467 3.16 4.22 19.08
CA ASP A 467 2.19 3.60 18.18
C ASP A 467 2.68 3.80 16.75
N LEU A 468 2.87 2.72 15.99
CA LEU A 468 3.29 2.79 14.58
C LEU A 468 2.29 2.02 13.72
N GLU A 469 1.84 2.67 12.66
CA GLU A 469 1.00 2.09 11.62
C GLU A 469 1.72 2.17 10.28
N ARG A 470 1.94 1.01 9.65
CA ARG A 470 2.61 0.89 8.35
C ARG A 470 1.64 0.33 7.33
N THR A 471 1.59 0.96 6.16
CA THR A 471 0.89 0.39 5.01
C THR A 471 1.79 -0.63 4.33
N ILE A 472 1.27 -1.84 4.09
CA ILE A 472 1.87 -2.89 3.26
C ILE A 472 1.15 -2.84 1.92
N ASP A 473 1.85 -2.40 0.87
CA ASP A 473 1.32 -2.33 -0.49
C ASP A 473 1.65 -3.60 -1.27
N LEU A 474 0.62 -4.41 -1.54
CA LEU A 474 0.68 -5.64 -2.31
C LEU A 474 0.13 -5.40 -3.71
N GLY A 475 0.94 -4.79 -4.59
CA GLY A 475 0.60 -4.62 -6.00
C GLY A 475 -0.62 -3.73 -6.25
N GLY A 476 -0.81 -2.68 -5.43
CA GLY A 476 -1.95 -1.75 -5.53
C GLY A 476 -3.02 -2.00 -4.47
N THR A 477 -2.92 -3.10 -3.73
CA THR A 477 -3.76 -3.35 -2.55
C THR A 477 -3.00 -2.98 -1.28
N ALA A 478 -3.51 -1.98 -0.57
CA ALA A 478 -2.98 -1.57 0.73
C ALA A 478 -3.60 -2.39 1.87
N GLN A 479 -2.75 -2.93 2.75
CA GLN A 479 -3.12 -3.52 4.03
C GLN A 479 -2.39 -2.79 5.16
N LEU A 480 -2.97 -2.73 6.36
CA LEU A 480 -2.35 -2.05 7.49
C LEU A 480 -1.68 -3.05 8.43
N ALA A 481 -0.49 -2.68 8.90
CA ALA A 481 0.25 -3.34 9.95
C ALA A 481 0.41 -2.38 11.13
N HIS A 482 -0.13 -2.74 12.29
CA HIS A 482 -0.12 -1.90 13.48
C HIS A 482 0.79 -2.46 14.56
N THR A 483 1.49 -1.61 15.30
CA THR A 483 2.24 -2.03 16.47
C THR A 483 2.23 -0.97 17.57
N ARG A 484 2.51 -1.41 18.80
CA ARG A 484 2.78 -0.57 19.95
C ARG A 484 4.02 -1.08 20.68
N ARG A 485 5.00 -0.21 20.93
CA ARG A 485 6.19 -0.55 21.73
C ARG A 485 6.72 0.63 22.52
N ASP A 486 7.36 0.33 23.64
CA ASP A 486 8.05 1.34 24.46
C ASP A 486 9.44 1.65 23.91
N VAL A 487 9.85 2.92 24.01
CA VAL A 487 11.19 3.40 23.68
C VAL A 487 11.72 4.27 24.81
N ASP A 488 12.79 3.80 25.44
CA ASP A 488 13.50 4.49 26.53
C ASP A 488 14.77 5.14 25.98
N THR A 489 14.86 6.46 26.05
CA THR A 489 16.02 7.23 25.58
C THR A 489 16.80 7.83 26.75
N THR A 490 18.09 7.51 26.84
CA THR A 490 19.03 8.19 27.73
C THR A 490 20.01 9.00 26.88
N PHE A 491 20.35 10.20 27.33
CA PHE A 491 21.32 11.02 26.62
C PHE A 491 22.19 11.87 27.56
N GLY A 492 23.34 12.28 27.02
CA GLY A 492 24.29 13.19 27.63
C GLY A 492 24.67 14.29 26.65
N TYR A 493 24.78 15.51 27.16
CA TYR A 493 25.12 16.70 26.39
C TYR A 493 26.15 17.53 27.15
N LEU A 494 27.23 17.93 26.47
CA LEU A 494 28.25 18.81 27.01
C LEU A 494 28.46 19.96 26.04
N GLU A 495 28.35 21.20 26.49
CA GLU A 495 28.55 22.41 25.67
C GLU A 495 29.51 23.37 26.37
N SER A 496 30.38 24.01 25.58
CA SER A 496 31.24 25.09 26.05
C SER A 496 31.20 26.24 25.07
N GLY A 497 31.12 27.46 25.58
CA GLY A 497 30.98 28.65 24.76
C GLY A 497 31.71 29.86 25.32
N ARG A 498 32.00 30.83 24.45
CA ARG A 498 32.71 32.06 24.79
C ARG A 498 31.93 33.27 24.33
N THR A 499 31.57 34.16 25.25
CA THR A 499 30.81 35.37 24.93
C THR A 499 31.75 36.52 24.57
N MET A 500 31.45 37.20 23.47
CA MET A 500 32.16 38.39 23.00
C MET A 500 31.20 39.45 22.48
N ALA A 501 31.60 40.71 22.56
CA ALA A 501 30.81 41.83 22.02
C ALA A 501 30.92 41.83 20.48
N PHE A 502 29.78 41.95 19.80
CA PHE A 502 29.73 42.01 18.33
C PHE A 502 28.46 42.73 17.84
N GLY A 503 28.62 43.73 16.97
CA GLY A 503 27.48 44.39 16.29
C GLY A 503 26.47 45.09 17.22
N GLY A 504 26.92 45.63 18.36
CA GLY A 504 26.03 46.20 19.39
C GLY A 504 25.26 45.17 20.21
N GLY A 505 25.58 43.88 20.06
CA GLY A 505 25.06 42.77 20.85
C GLY A 505 26.20 41.89 21.38
N ARG A 506 25.85 40.67 21.79
CA ARG A 506 26.79 39.63 22.22
C ARG A 506 26.69 38.44 21.29
N ILE A 507 27.82 37.96 20.79
CA ILE A 507 27.92 36.68 20.10
C ILE A 507 28.63 35.66 21.00
N THR A 508 28.12 34.44 20.99
CA THR A 508 28.58 33.31 21.78
C THR A 508 28.77 32.11 20.86
N PRO A 509 29.93 31.96 20.20
CA PRO A 509 30.35 30.70 19.61
C PRO A 509 30.40 29.61 20.68
N PHE A 510 30.00 28.41 20.30
CA PHE A 510 30.01 27.24 21.16
C PHE A 510 30.39 25.99 20.37
N ALA A 511 30.90 25.01 21.11
CA ALA A 511 31.07 23.64 20.65
C ALA A 511 30.42 22.71 21.68
N ALA A 512 29.81 21.64 21.20
CA ALA A 512 29.19 20.64 22.04
C ALA A 512 29.51 19.23 21.57
N ALA A 513 29.49 18.28 22.50
CA ALA A 513 29.52 16.85 22.24
C ALA A 513 28.27 16.23 22.85
N HIS A 514 27.72 15.23 22.17
CA HIS A 514 26.52 14.54 22.64
C HIS A 514 26.60 13.04 22.40
N TRP A 515 25.96 12.31 23.31
CA TRP A 515 25.72 10.88 23.23
C TRP A 515 24.26 10.63 23.53
N SER A 516 23.63 9.75 22.77
CA SER A 516 22.27 9.30 23.04
C SER A 516 22.16 7.81 22.76
N GLN A 517 21.41 7.12 23.61
CA GLN A 517 21.07 5.72 23.44
C GLN A 517 19.56 5.55 23.62
N ALA A 518 18.91 4.88 22.67
CA ALA A 518 17.55 4.41 22.83
C ALA A 518 17.53 2.88 23.00
N ARG A 519 16.74 2.41 23.96
CA ARG A 519 16.37 1.01 24.12
C ARG A 519 14.92 0.88 23.73
N ALA A 520 14.68 0.17 22.65
CA ALA A 520 13.34 -0.11 22.15
C ALA A 520 12.92 -1.51 22.58
N GLY A 521 11.68 -1.63 23.08
CA GLY A 521 11.09 -2.92 23.40
C GLY A 521 10.90 -3.78 22.15
N ALA A 522 10.81 -5.09 22.37
CA ALA A 522 10.37 -6.03 21.35
C ALA A 522 8.96 -5.67 20.86
N PHE A 523 8.65 -6.05 19.62
CA PHE A 523 7.37 -5.77 19.01
C PHE A 523 6.94 -6.89 18.07
N ALA A 524 5.63 -6.97 17.85
CA ALA A 524 5.03 -7.72 16.77
C ALA A 524 4.00 -6.81 16.11
N GLU A 525 4.07 -6.69 14.79
CA GLU A 525 3.03 -6.03 14.01
C GLU A 525 1.80 -6.94 13.90
N GLN A 526 0.62 -6.33 13.92
CA GLN A 526 -0.67 -6.98 13.72
C GLN A 526 -1.21 -6.64 12.33
N GLY A 527 -1.57 -7.66 11.56
CA GLY A 527 -2.03 -7.53 10.17
C GLY A 527 -2.42 -8.90 9.59
N VAL A 528 -2.66 -8.94 8.28
CA VAL A 528 -3.23 -10.11 7.57
C VAL A 528 -2.42 -10.55 6.36
N THR A 529 -1.22 -10.01 6.15
CA THR A 529 -0.43 -10.24 4.94
C THR A 529 0.64 -11.32 5.10
N GLY A 530 1.08 -11.61 6.32
CA GLY A 530 2.27 -12.40 6.60
C GLY A 530 3.58 -11.61 6.52
N PHE A 531 3.57 -10.41 5.91
CA PHE A 531 4.70 -9.46 5.85
C PHE A 531 4.76 -8.52 7.07
N GLU A 532 3.93 -8.76 8.09
CA GLU A 532 4.07 -8.11 9.39
C GLU A 532 5.44 -8.45 10.00
N LEU A 533 6.07 -7.48 10.64
CA LEU A 533 7.38 -7.63 11.26
C LEU A 533 7.25 -8.03 12.73
N VAL A 534 8.12 -8.95 13.14
CA VAL A 534 8.36 -9.30 14.54
C VAL A 534 9.81 -9.01 14.85
N GLY A 535 10.06 -8.18 15.85
CA GLY A 535 11.40 -7.73 16.24
C GLY A 535 11.65 -7.91 17.72
N ASP A 536 12.87 -8.29 18.06
CA ASP A 536 13.33 -8.33 19.44
C ASP A 536 13.60 -6.92 19.97
N ALA A 537 13.90 -6.83 21.27
CA ALA A 537 14.34 -5.58 21.86
C ALA A 537 15.65 -5.11 21.21
N SER A 538 15.72 -3.82 20.89
CA SER A 538 16.79 -3.23 20.08
C SER A 538 17.47 -2.07 20.80
N VAL A 539 18.74 -1.86 20.47
CA VAL A 539 19.54 -0.76 21.03
C VAL A 539 20.06 0.11 19.90
N HIS A 540 19.79 1.41 20.00
CA HIS A 540 20.21 2.42 19.05
C HIS A 540 21.13 3.41 19.74
N GLN A 541 22.23 3.77 19.09
CA GLN A 541 23.21 4.71 19.64
C GLN A 541 23.61 5.75 18.62
N ARG A 542 23.77 6.99 19.10
CA ARG A 542 24.30 8.12 18.33
C ARG A 542 25.37 8.83 19.14
N VAL A 543 26.50 9.12 18.50
CA VAL A 543 27.56 9.98 19.03
C VAL A 543 27.81 11.09 18.02
N GLY A 544 27.80 12.33 18.48
CA GLY A 544 28.01 13.47 17.60
C GLY A 544 28.54 14.69 18.32
N SER A 545 28.74 15.74 17.54
CA SER A 545 29.13 17.05 18.02
C SER A 545 28.35 18.15 17.33
N ASP A 546 28.23 19.28 18.02
CA ASP A 546 27.66 20.50 17.49
C ASP A 546 28.72 21.59 17.47
N ILE A 547 28.76 22.41 16.42
CA ILE A 547 29.48 23.68 16.40
C ILE A 547 28.48 24.75 16.01
N GLY A 548 28.47 25.87 16.72
CA GLY A 548 27.51 26.92 16.43
C GLY A 548 27.86 28.27 17.04
N ALA A 549 26.98 29.23 16.80
CA ALA A 549 27.05 30.54 17.39
C ALA A 549 25.65 31.06 17.71
N ARG A 550 25.54 31.76 18.85
CA ARG A 550 24.33 32.48 19.27
C ARG A 550 24.62 33.97 19.31
N TRP A 551 23.79 34.79 18.70
CA TRP A 551 23.87 36.24 18.76
C TRP A 551 22.64 36.78 19.48
N THR A 552 22.87 37.70 20.42
CA THR A 552 21.82 38.28 21.26
C THR A 552 21.96 39.80 21.26
N ARG A 553 20.85 40.52 21.12
CA ARG A 553 20.83 41.99 21.19
C ARG A 553 19.66 42.48 22.01
N ASP A 554 19.99 43.31 22.99
CA ASP A 554 19.06 43.95 23.90
C ASP A 554 18.84 45.41 23.45
N TRP A 555 17.59 45.84 23.30
CA TRP A 555 17.23 47.26 23.16
C TRP A 555 16.41 47.71 24.36
N ASN A 556 16.74 48.90 24.86
CA ASN A 556 15.98 49.56 25.91
C ASN A 556 15.56 50.93 25.37
N TRP A 557 14.27 51.15 25.13
CA TRP A 557 13.79 52.37 24.47
C TRP A 557 13.00 53.32 25.37
N MET A 558 12.57 52.88 26.56
CA MET A 558 11.90 53.72 27.56
C MET A 558 12.11 53.11 28.96
N SER A 559 11.93 53.90 30.02
CA SER A 559 11.99 53.42 31.40
C SER A 559 10.97 52.29 31.62
N GLY A 560 11.44 51.04 31.58
CA GLY A 560 10.66 49.82 31.81
C GLY A 560 10.39 48.95 30.58
N HIS A 561 10.73 49.40 29.36
CA HIS A 561 10.52 48.61 28.13
C HIS A 561 11.84 48.15 27.54
N TRP A 562 11.99 46.83 27.44
CA TRP A 562 13.13 46.16 26.82
C TRP A 562 12.65 45.19 25.76
N LEU A 563 13.47 44.97 24.74
CA LEU A 563 13.31 43.95 23.71
C LEU A 563 14.61 43.19 23.60
N ARG A 564 14.55 41.86 23.54
CA ARG A 564 15.69 41.01 23.18
C ARG A 564 15.42 40.29 21.86
N LEU A 565 16.40 40.34 20.96
CA LEU A 565 16.48 39.47 19.78
C LEU A 565 17.58 38.44 19.99
N ASP A 566 17.24 37.17 19.81
CA ASP A 566 18.15 36.05 19.87
C ASP A 566 18.17 35.34 18.51
N ALA A 567 19.35 35.09 17.96
CA ALA A 567 19.53 34.35 16.71
C ALA A 567 20.60 33.27 16.91
N GLY A 568 20.38 32.07 16.40
CA GLY A 568 21.29 30.95 16.56
C GLY A 568 21.49 30.18 15.26
N MET A 569 22.71 29.70 15.06
CA MET A 569 23.06 28.72 14.04
C MET A 569 23.86 27.60 14.69
N ARG A 570 23.55 26.36 14.32
CA ARG A 570 24.24 25.16 14.76
C ARG A 570 24.43 24.24 13.56
N HIS A 571 25.63 23.70 13.43
CA HIS A 571 25.92 22.56 12.60
C HIS A 571 26.20 21.35 13.48
N ARG A 572 25.53 20.24 13.21
CA ARG A 572 25.67 18.97 13.92
C ARG A 572 26.31 17.95 13.00
N HIS A 573 27.25 17.17 13.52
CA HIS A 573 27.87 16.05 12.84
C HIS A 573 27.80 14.77 13.69
N LEU A 574 27.34 13.66 13.11
CA LEU A 574 27.29 12.33 13.73
C LEU A 574 28.52 11.49 13.35
N PHE A 575 29.31 11.12 14.36
CA PHE A 575 30.49 10.26 14.19
C PHE A 575 30.12 8.78 14.17
N GLN A 576 29.21 8.38 15.06
CA GLN A 576 28.79 6.99 15.23
C GLN A 576 27.27 6.90 15.17
N VAL A 577 26.80 6.03 14.28
CA VAL A 577 25.42 5.60 14.13
C VAL A 577 25.44 4.08 14.23
N SER A 578 24.74 3.53 15.21
CA SER A 578 24.63 2.10 15.42
C SER A 578 23.18 1.76 15.71
N ASP A 579 22.66 0.79 14.98
CA ASP A 579 21.31 0.27 15.14
C ASP A 579 21.43 -1.26 15.23
N ASP A 580 21.05 -1.80 16.38
CA ASP A 580 20.94 -3.24 16.61
C ASP A 580 19.46 -3.61 16.60
N ALA A 581 18.88 -3.65 15.39
CA ALA A 581 17.48 -3.96 15.16
C ALA A 581 17.38 -5.16 14.23
N GLN A 582 17.02 -6.31 14.80
CA GLN A 582 16.81 -7.54 14.05
C GLN A 582 15.33 -7.89 14.04
N VAL A 583 14.85 -8.31 12.87
CA VAL A 583 13.44 -8.65 12.67
C VAL A 583 13.30 -9.90 11.82
N SER A 584 12.11 -10.48 11.88
CA SER A 584 11.63 -11.51 10.96
C SER A 584 10.25 -11.11 10.44
N TYR A 585 9.84 -11.68 9.31
CA TYR A 585 8.43 -11.63 8.92
C TYR A 585 7.63 -12.62 9.78
N ALA A 586 6.42 -12.25 10.18
CA ALA A 586 5.52 -13.11 10.95
C ALA A 586 5.23 -14.44 10.22
N GLY A 587 5.17 -14.41 8.88
CA GLY A 587 5.06 -15.61 8.05
C GLY A 587 6.35 -16.37 7.81
N ALA A 588 7.52 -15.87 8.25
CA ALA A 588 8.82 -16.54 8.13
C ALA A 588 9.67 -16.35 9.40
N PRO A 589 9.21 -16.80 10.58
CA PRO A 589 9.84 -16.48 11.87
C PRO A 589 11.23 -17.08 12.05
N GLY A 590 11.59 -18.11 11.27
CA GLY A 590 12.92 -18.71 11.29
C GLY A 590 13.98 -17.93 10.51
N TRP A 591 13.59 -16.90 9.77
CA TRP A 591 14.50 -16.08 8.97
C TRP A 591 14.59 -14.67 9.54
N ILE A 592 15.73 -14.39 10.18
CA ILE A 592 16.03 -13.13 10.84
C ILE A 592 16.95 -12.31 9.95
N PHE A 593 16.69 -11.02 9.84
CA PHE A 593 17.51 -10.06 9.11
C PHE A 593 17.64 -8.74 9.86
N ASP A 594 18.71 -8.01 9.57
CA ASP A 594 18.94 -6.68 10.13
C ASP A 594 18.01 -5.66 9.48
N LEU A 595 17.33 -4.88 10.32
CA LEU A 595 16.49 -3.77 9.91
C LEU A 595 17.30 -2.49 9.91
N HIS A 596 17.44 -1.91 8.72
CA HIS A 596 18.09 -0.62 8.56
C HIS A 596 17.05 0.49 8.43
N GLY A 597 17.30 1.63 9.08
CA GLY A 597 16.56 2.85 8.79
C GLY A 597 16.89 3.38 7.40
N ALA A 598 16.14 4.39 6.94
CA ALA A 598 16.60 5.20 5.83
C ALA A 598 18.01 5.77 6.17
N PRO A 599 18.91 5.92 5.18
CA PRO A 599 20.24 6.49 5.41
C PRO A 599 20.15 7.79 6.22
N VAL A 600 20.79 7.81 7.39
CA VAL A 600 20.79 8.99 8.26
C VAL A 600 21.82 9.98 7.75
N ASP A 601 21.38 11.20 7.43
CA ASP A 601 22.30 12.31 7.15
C ASP A 601 23.15 12.58 8.40
N ARG A 602 24.46 12.41 8.24
CA ARG A 602 25.40 12.64 9.35
C ARG A 602 25.50 14.11 9.72
N ASP A 603 25.14 14.98 8.80
CA ASP A 603 25.29 16.42 8.91
C ASP A 603 23.92 17.10 8.93
N ALA A 604 23.65 17.87 9.98
CA ALA A 604 22.42 18.66 10.09
C ALA A 604 22.75 20.12 10.39
N GLN A 605 21.91 21.02 9.88
CA GLN A 605 21.98 22.45 10.20
C GLN A 605 20.69 22.87 10.89
N MET A 606 20.83 23.59 11.99
CA MET A 606 19.72 24.08 12.78
C MET A 606 19.86 25.59 12.95
N TYR A 607 18.74 26.29 12.77
CA TYR A 607 18.65 27.73 12.90
C TYR A 607 17.58 28.05 13.94
N SER A 608 17.83 29.07 14.76
CA SER A 608 16.85 29.54 15.74
C SER A 608 16.73 31.06 15.70
N LEU A 609 15.51 31.55 15.94
CA LEU A 609 15.20 32.96 16.07
C LEU A 609 14.21 33.11 17.23
N GLY A 610 14.51 34.01 18.16
CA GLY A 610 13.69 34.31 19.32
C GLY A 610 13.55 35.82 19.51
N LEU A 611 12.38 36.24 19.96
CA LEU A 611 12.08 37.62 20.32
C LEU A 611 11.39 37.61 21.68
N VAL A 612 11.93 38.36 22.65
CA VAL A 612 11.41 38.44 24.02
C VAL A 612 11.18 39.89 24.42
#